data_AF-A0A966ULX5-F1
#
_entry.id   AF-A0A966ULX5-F1
#
_cell.length_a   1.000
_cell.length_b   1.000
_cell.length_c   1.000
_cell.angle_alpha   90.00
_cell.angle_beta   90.00
_cell.angle_gamma   90.00
#
_symmetry.space_group_name_H-M   'P 1'
#
loop_
_entity.id
_entity.type
_entity.pdbx_description
1 polymer ?
#
loop_
_entity_poly.entity_id
_entity_poly.type
_entity_poly.pdbx_seq_one_letter_code
_entity_poly.pdbx_strand_id
1 'polypeptide(L)'
;MRVCSALAVIAAKRRKIPIFHLEAGNRAFDDRTPEEVNRRIVDHTSDVNITYSQNAKENLLAEGLSIDRVFCVGSPMKEIFDHY
;
A
#
# COMPACT_ATOMS: atom_id res chain seq x y z
N MET A 1 2.30 -14.74 -0.54
CA MET A 1 1.85 -13.34 -0.52
C MET A 1 0.59 -13.26 0.33
N ARG A 2 0.66 -12.76 1.57
CA ARG A 2 -0.51 -12.75 2.48
C ARG A 2 -1.21 -11.40 2.32
N VAL A 3 -2.51 -11.43 2.01
CA VAL A 3 -3.36 -10.24 1.87
C VAL A 3 -3.44 -9.53 3.22
N CYS A 4 -3.03 -8.26 3.28
CA CYS A 4 -2.89 -7.51 4.54
C CYS A 4 -4.22 -6.86 4.94
N SER A 5 -4.93 -7.46 5.89
CA SER A 5 -5.91 -6.72 6.67
C SER A 5 -5.19 -5.73 7.61
N ALA A 6 -5.79 -4.56 7.88
CA ALA A 6 -5.19 -3.54 8.75
C ALA A 6 -4.78 -4.07 10.15
N LEU A 7 -5.55 -5.02 10.67
CA LEU A 7 -5.26 -5.72 11.94
C LEU A 7 -3.95 -6.54 11.88
N ALA A 8 -3.66 -7.19 10.76
CA ALA A 8 -2.46 -8.00 10.61
C ALA A 8 -1.17 -7.15 10.62
N VAL A 9 -1.26 -5.95 10.06
CA VAL A 9 -0.12 -5.01 9.95
C VAL A 9 0.34 -4.52 11.31
N ILE A 10 -0.60 -4.19 12.21
CA ILE A 10 -0.29 -3.76 13.57
C ILE A 10 0.41 -4.88 14.35
N ALA A 11 -0.10 -6.12 14.26
CA ALA A 11 0.49 -7.27 14.94
C ALA A 11 1.90 -7.60 14.41
N ALA A 12 2.09 -7.52 13.08
CA ALA A 12 3.37 -7.74 12.43
C ALA A 12 4.40 -6.68 12.85
N LYS A 13 4.01 -5.41 12.88
CA LYS A 13 4.89 -4.30 13.26
C LYS A 13 5.37 -4.43 14.71
N ARG A 14 4.48 -4.83 15.62
CA ARG A 14 4.83 -5.11 17.03
C ARG A 14 5.86 -6.22 17.18
N ARG A 15 5.88 -7.19 16.26
CA ARG A 15 6.85 -8.29 16.24
C ARG A 15 8.11 -7.96 15.42
N LYS A 16 8.25 -6.72 14.95
CA LYS A 16 9.36 -6.28 14.08
C LYS A 16 9.49 -7.13 12.80
N ILE A 17 8.37 -7.66 12.32
CA ILE A 17 8.32 -8.39 11.05
C ILE A 17 8.22 -7.35 9.92
N PRO A 18 9.06 -7.42 8.87
CA PRO A 18 9.00 -6.48 7.76
C PRO A 18 7.69 -6.61 6.99
N ILE A 19 7.06 -5.49 6.69
CA ILE A 19 5.75 -5.42 6.06
C ILE A 19 5.86 -4.78 4.67
N PHE A 20 5.43 -5.53 3.67
CA PHE A 20 5.32 -5.10 2.29
C PHE A 20 3.85 -4.94 1.94
N HIS A 21 3.43 -3.72 1.67
CA HIS A 21 2.07 -3.43 1.24
C HIS A 21 2.01 -3.30 -0.28
N LEU A 22 1.21 -4.16 -0.90
CA LEU A 22 0.91 -4.12 -2.32
C LEU A 22 -0.34 -3.27 -2.53
N GLU A 23 -0.44 -2.62 -3.70
CA GLU A 23 -1.56 -1.73 -4.02
C GLU A 23 -1.66 -0.51 -3.07
N ALA A 24 -0.51 -0.05 -2.58
CA ALA A 24 -0.43 1.10 -1.67
C ALA A 24 -0.80 2.41 -2.39
N GLY A 25 -1.28 3.40 -1.63
CA GLY A 25 -1.44 4.78 -2.12
C GLY A 25 -2.70 5.07 -2.96
N ASN A 26 -3.58 4.10 -3.17
CA ASN A 26 -4.90 4.37 -3.76
C ASN A 26 -5.76 5.18 -2.79
N ARG A 27 -6.30 6.32 -3.24
CA ARG A 27 -7.10 7.22 -2.39
C ARG A 27 -8.48 7.46 -2.99
N ALA A 28 -9.50 7.28 -2.16
CA ALA A 28 -10.88 7.67 -2.47
C ALA A 28 -11.22 9.07 -1.93
N PHE A 29 -10.42 9.60 -1.00
CA PHE A 29 -10.62 10.90 -0.34
C PHE A 29 -11.98 11.05 0.37
N ASP A 30 -12.60 9.93 0.74
CA ASP A 30 -13.86 9.88 1.49
C ASP A 30 -13.69 9.06 2.76
N ASP A 31 -13.54 9.75 3.89
CA ASP A 31 -13.31 9.14 5.20
C ASP A 31 -14.54 8.42 5.77
N ARG A 32 -15.71 8.54 5.12
CA ARG A 32 -16.90 7.71 5.45
C ARG A 32 -16.71 6.25 5.04
N THR A 33 -15.79 6.00 4.13
CA THR A 33 -15.46 4.66 3.65
C THR A 33 -14.48 4.00 4.62
N PRO A 34 -14.88 2.96 5.36
CA PRO A 34 -14.00 2.33 6.35
C PRO A 34 -12.73 1.73 5.70
N GLU A 35 -12.80 1.35 4.43
CA GLU A 35 -11.66 0.87 3.65
C GLU A 35 -10.59 1.95 3.44
N GLU A 36 -10.97 3.22 3.25
CA GLU A 36 -10.03 4.34 3.11
C GLU A 36 -9.25 4.56 4.41
N VAL A 37 -9.95 4.52 5.55
CA VAL A 37 -9.32 4.64 6.87
C VAL A 37 -8.34 3.50 7.12
N ASN A 38 -8.76 2.26 6.83
CA ASN A 38 -7.91 1.09 6.94
C ASN A 38 -6.68 1.18 6.03
N ARG A 39 -6.84 1.71 4.81
CA ARG A 39 -5.77 1.85 3.84
C ARG A 39 -4.71 2.85 4.30
N ARG A 40 -5.12 4.00 4.85
CA ARG A 40 -4.17 4.96 5.45
C ARG A 40 -3.40 4.33 6.61
N ILE A 41 -4.06 3.61 7.50
CA ILE A 41 -3.39 2.93 8.62
C ILE A 41 -2.33 1.94 8.11
N VAL A 42 -2.67 1.14 7.10
CA VAL A 42 -1.76 0.16 6.51
C VAL A 42 -0.58 0.83 5.82
N ASP A 43 -0.83 1.84 4.97
CA ASP A 43 0.21 2.55 4.23
C ASP A 43 1.27 3.17 5.16
N HIS A 44 0.82 3.83 6.24
CA HIS A 44 1.70 4.51 7.19
C HIS A 44 2.44 3.55 8.13
N THR A 45 1.88 2.37 8.39
CA THR A 45 2.51 1.37 9.27
C THR A 45 3.51 0.48 8.52
N SER A 46 3.33 0.32 7.21
CA SER A 46 4.15 -0.55 6.38
C SER A 46 5.59 -0.05 6.23
N ASP A 47 6.54 -0.98 6.11
CA ASP A 47 7.95 -0.63 5.92
C ASP A 47 8.25 -0.29 4.46
N VAL A 48 7.58 -0.99 3.54
CA VAL A 48 7.68 -0.79 2.09
C VAL A 48 6.28 -0.77 1.49
N ASN A 49 6.01 0.24 0.68
CA ASN A 49 4.76 0.46 -0.03
C ASN A 49 5.02 0.32 -1.54
N ILE A 50 4.28 -0.58 -2.17
CA ILE A 50 4.38 -0.89 -3.59
C ILE A 50 3.10 -0.39 -4.26
N THR A 51 3.27 0.56 -5.19
CA THR A 51 2.17 1.21 -5.91
C THR A 51 2.07 0.68 -7.34
N TYR A 52 0.85 0.62 -7.86
CA TYR A 52 0.59 0.22 -9.25
C TYR A 52 0.50 1.39 -10.23
N SER A 53 0.41 2.62 -9.71
CA SER A 53 0.38 3.83 -10.51
C SER A 53 1.32 4.88 -9.93
N GLN A 54 1.75 5.80 -10.79
CA GLN A 54 2.56 6.93 -10.39
C GLN A 54 1.77 7.89 -9.49
N ASN A 55 0.48 8.10 -9.77
CA ASN A 55 -0.42 8.91 -8.96
C ASN A 55 -0.53 8.37 -7.52
N ALA A 56 -0.63 7.05 -7.35
CA ALA A 56 -0.65 6.44 -6.02
C ALA A 56 0.67 6.67 -5.26
N LYS A 57 1.81 6.66 -5.96
CA LYS A 57 3.11 7.04 -5.38
C LYS A 57 3.12 8.50 -4.95
N GLU A 58 2.63 9.40 -5.79
CA GLU A 58 2.54 10.84 -5.48
C GLU A 58 1.66 11.11 -4.26
N ASN A 59 0.53 10.40 -4.13
CA ASN A 59 -0.33 10.49 -2.94
C ASN A 59 0.44 10.15 -1.65
N LEU A 60 1.21 9.05 -1.64
CA LEU A 60 1.99 8.64 -0.48
C LEU A 60 3.11 9.64 -0.15
N LEU A 61 3.77 10.18 -1.18
CA LEU A 61 4.79 11.22 -1.00
C LEU A 61 4.18 12.52 -0.45
N ALA A 62 2.99 12.90 -0.92
CA ALA A 62 2.26 14.06 -0.43
C ALA A 62 1.82 13.89 1.04
N GLU A 63 1.58 12.65 1.48
CA GLU A 63 1.31 12.31 2.89
C GLU A 63 2.57 12.24 3.77
N GLY A 64 3.76 12.46 3.20
CA GLY A 64 5.03 12.51 3.92
C GLY A 64 5.73 11.17 4.09
N LEU A 65 5.36 10.13 3.35
CA LEU A 65 6.12 8.89 3.34
C LEU A 65 7.48 9.08 2.65
N SER A 66 8.53 8.48 3.21
CA SER A 66 9.87 8.53 2.60
C SER A 66 9.88 7.86 1.23
N ILE A 67 10.54 8.49 0.26
CA ILE A 67 10.71 7.98 -1.10
C ILE A 67 11.41 6.61 -1.13
N ASP A 68 12.29 6.34 -0.16
CA ASP A 68 13.01 5.06 -0.02
C ASP A 68 12.09 3.90 0.34
N ARG A 69 10.85 4.20 0.78
CA ARG A 69 9.85 3.23 1.16
C ARG A 69 8.73 3.09 0.13
N VAL A 70 8.77 3.84 -0.98
CA VAL A 70 7.67 3.88 -1.98
C VAL A 70 8.17 3.51 -3.38
N PHE A 71 7.76 2.33 -3.84
CA PHE A 71 8.17 1.75 -5.12
C PHE A 71 6.98 1.63 -6.06
N CYS A 72 7.10 2.20 -7.27
CA CYS A 72 6.09 2.06 -8.32
C CYS A 72 6.50 0.90 -9.24
N VAL A 73 5.75 -0.20 -9.21
CA VAL A 73 6.05 -1.43 -9.99
C VAL A 73 5.09 -1.59 -11.18
N GLY A 74 3.94 -0.92 -11.15
CA GLY A 74 2.89 -1.11 -12.15
C GLY A 74 1.95 -2.26 -11.79
N SER A 75 0.80 -2.32 -12.46
CA SER A 75 -0.19 -3.38 -12.23
C SER A 75 0.28 -4.71 -12.84
N PRO A 76 0.25 -5.82 -12.09
CA PRO A 76 0.56 -7.15 -12.62
C PRO A 76 -0.51 -7.65 -13.61
N MET A 77 -1.65 -6.98 -13.71
CA MET A 77 -2.76 -7.37 -14.60
C MET A 77 -2.32 -7.50 -16.07
N LYS A 78 -1.37 -6.67 -16.51
CA LYS A 78 -0.84 -6.76 -17.89
C LYS A 78 -0.20 -8.13 -18.15
N GLU A 79 0.60 -8.62 -17.20
CA GLU A 79 1.28 -9.91 -17.30
C GLU A 79 0.27 -11.08 -17.30
N ILE A 80 -0.84 -10.92 -16.58
CA ILE A 80 -1.93 -11.90 -16.58
C ILE A 80 -2.61 -11.97 -17.97
N PHE A 81 -2.93 -10.83 -18.57
CA PHE A 81 -3.54 -10.77 -19.91
C PHE A 81 -2.59 -11.20 -21.04
N ASP A 82 -1.28 -11.03 -20.87
CA ASP A 82 -0.30 -11.44 -21.88
C ASP A 82 0.03 -12.96 -21.81
N HIS A 83 -0.37 -13.65 -20.74
CA HIS A 83 -0.11 -15.09 -20.53
C HIS A 83 -1.36 -15.99 -20.56
N TYR A 84 -2.57 -15.43 -20.59
CA TYR A 84 -3.84 -16.14 -20.71
C TYR A 84 -4.75 -15.49 -21.74
#